data_AF-A0A3B9G2E6-F1
#
_entry.id   AF-A0A3B9G2E6-F1
#
_cell.length_a   1.000
_cell.length_b   1.000
_cell.length_c   1.000
_cell.angle_alpha   90.00
_cell.angle_beta   90.00
_cell.angle_gamma   90.00
#
_symmetry.space_group_name_H-M   'P 1'
#
loop_
_entity.id
_entity.type
_entity.pdbx_description
1 polymer ?
#
loop_
_entity_poly.entity_id
_entity_poly.type
_entity_poly.pdbx_seq_one_letter_code
_entity_poly.pdbx_strand_id
1 'polypeptide(L)'
;SAPVLKDTDGKTLKAGTDYEKTITYSTEEDEELPEVVNAGTVVKVTVTGKGSYTGTVSTTYRILNTGCDISKATFKIENQEYTGKEILITDMSQFTGIEGLRDAYVKDDGEELYLELGKDFEVVPGSYVKNINKGTAKVTFRGIGDYGGTKTVSFKIGQRSIVDYWQGVKNFFSKLF
;
A
#
# COMPACT_ATOMS: atom_id res chain seq x y z
N SER A 1 -3.66 13.67 0.34
CA SER A 1 -4.30 14.48 -0.73
C SER A 1 -5.75 14.67 -0.36
N ALA A 2 -6.33 15.85 -0.63
CA ALA A 2 -7.77 16.02 -0.47
C ALA A 2 -8.51 15.13 -1.49
N PRO A 3 -9.59 14.42 -1.11
CA PRO A 3 -10.36 13.62 -2.04
C PRO A 3 -11.00 14.52 -3.12
N VAL A 4 -11.06 14.02 -4.34
CA VAL A 4 -11.66 14.71 -5.49
C VAL A 4 -12.78 13.85 -6.06
N LEU A 5 -14.00 14.39 -6.11
CA LEU A 5 -15.12 13.75 -6.79
C LEU A 5 -14.99 13.97 -8.31
N LYS A 6 -15.17 12.90 -9.07
CA LYS A 6 -15.22 12.94 -10.53
C LYS A 6 -16.45 12.20 -11.03
N ASP A 7 -17.02 12.65 -12.15
CA ASP A 7 -18.02 11.87 -12.87
C ASP A 7 -17.38 10.77 -13.74
N THR A 8 -18.22 10.00 -14.43
CA THR A 8 -17.82 8.89 -15.28
C THR A 8 -16.96 9.31 -16.48
N ASP A 9 -17.05 10.57 -16.90
CA ASP A 9 -16.24 11.14 -17.97
C ASP A 9 -14.90 11.70 -17.45
N GLY A 10 -14.67 11.61 -16.15
CA GLY A 10 -13.45 12.06 -15.48
C GLY A 10 -13.42 13.55 -15.17
N LYS A 11 -14.52 14.28 -15.38
CA LYS A 11 -14.62 15.70 -14.99
C LYS A 11 -14.64 15.80 -13.47
N THR A 12 -13.74 16.63 -12.93
CA THR A 12 -13.76 16.97 -11.50
C THR A 12 -14.97 17.83 -11.16
N LEU A 13 -15.74 17.37 -10.17
CA LEU A 13 -16.94 18.03 -9.66
C LEU A 13 -16.57 19.08 -8.61
N LYS A 14 -17.35 20.17 -8.56
CA LYS A 14 -17.14 21.30 -7.64
C LYS A 14 -18.25 21.44 -6.61
N ALA A 15 -17.87 21.49 -5.34
CA ALA A 15 -18.80 21.73 -4.22
C ALA A 15 -19.57 23.06 -4.38
N GLY A 16 -20.87 23.02 -4.11
CA GLY A 16 -21.82 24.12 -4.26
C GLY A 16 -22.35 24.35 -5.67
N THR A 17 -21.71 23.77 -6.70
CA THR A 17 -22.13 23.83 -8.11
C THR A 17 -22.66 22.49 -8.60
N ASP A 18 -21.82 21.45 -8.58
CA ASP A 18 -22.13 20.11 -9.08
C ASP A 18 -22.66 19.18 -7.96
N TYR A 19 -22.34 19.47 -6.71
CA TYR A 19 -22.87 18.78 -5.53
C TYR A 19 -23.03 19.77 -4.37
N GLU A 20 -23.78 19.41 -3.35
CA GLU A 20 -23.97 20.26 -2.17
C GLU A 20 -22.65 20.48 -1.41
N LYS A 21 -22.51 21.63 -0.73
CA LYS A 21 -21.34 21.84 0.15
C LYS A 21 -21.44 21.00 1.42
N THR A 22 -22.66 20.68 1.84
CA THR A 22 -22.93 19.82 2.97
C THR A 22 -22.70 18.37 2.54
N ILE A 23 -21.84 17.68 3.30
CA ILE A 23 -21.61 16.25 3.18
C ILE A 23 -22.20 15.62 4.43
N THR A 24 -22.98 14.56 4.29
CA THR A 24 -23.58 13.86 5.42
C THR A 24 -22.76 12.64 5.79
N TYR A 25 -22.67 12.39 7.09
CA TYR A 25 -21.94 11.26 7.67
C TYR A 25 -22.89 10.49 8.57
N SER A 26 -22.87 9.16 8.45
CA SER A 26 -23.73 8.25 9.21
C SER A 26 -23.01 6.93 9.47
N THR A 27 -23.63 6.07 10.27
CA THR A 27 -23.29 4.64 10.26
C THR A 27 -23.63 4.02 8.90
N GLU A 28 -23.22 2.77 8.68
CA GLU A 28 -23.58 2.03 7.46
C GLU A 28 -25.09 1.84 7.33
N GLU A 29 -25.79 1.73 8.46
CA GLU A 29 -27.24 1.60 8.60
C GLU A 29 -27.99 2.94 8.55
N ASP A 30 -27.33 4.02 8.13
CA ASP A 30 -27.90 5.38 8.02
C ASP A 30 -28.33 6.00 9.36
N GLU A 31 -27.72 5.59 10.48
CA GLU A 31 -27.93 6.19 11.80
C GLU A 31 -26.97 7.36 12.06
N GLU A 32 -27.35 8.26 12.96
CA GLU A 32 -26.48 9.38 13.37
C GLU A 32 -25.22 8.87 14.10
N LEU A 33 -24.08 9.47 13.78
CA LEU A 33 -22.83 9.17 14.46
C LEU A 33 -22.80 9.80 15.87
N PRO A 34 -22.17 9.13 16.85
CA PRO A 34 -21.91 9.74 18.14
C PRO A 34 -20.97 10.95 18.01
N GLU A 35 -20.99 11.84 19.02
CA GLU A 35 -20.11 13.02 19.08
C GLU A 35 -18.63 12.65 18.99
N VAL A 36 -18.25 11.52 19.60
CA VAL A 36 -16.91 10.95 19.52
C VAL A 36 -16.98 9.64 18.75
N VAL A 37 -16.39 9.62 17.56
CA VAL A 37 -16.28 8.42 16.73
C VAL A 37 -14.97 7.72 17.06
N ASN A 38 -15.09 6.49 17.57
CA ASN A 38 -13.94 5.68 17.92
C ASN A 38 -13.24 5.16 16.66
N ALA A 39 -11.94 4.89 16.79
CA ALA A 39 -11.23 4.17 15.76
C ALA A 39 -11.75 2.72 15.61
N GLY A 40 -11.62 2.19 14.40
CA GLY A 40 -12.27 0.95 13.96
C GLY A 40 -13.67 1.17 13.38
N THR A 41 -14.36 2.27 13.70
CA THR A 41 -15.70 2.56 13.17
C THR A 41 -15.67 2.76 11.66
N VAL A 42 -16.61 2.13 10.97
CA VAL A 42 -16.89 2.41 9.55
C VAL A 42 -17.93 3.51 9.46
N VAL A 43 -17.63 4.52 8.65
CA VAL A 43 -18.46 5.70 8.44
C VAL A 43 -18.90 5.74 6.99
N LYS A 44 -20.20 5.92 6.76
CA LYS A 44 -20.77 6.19 5.45
C LYS A 44 -20.74 7.70 5.22
N VAL A 45 -20.19 8.09 4.07
CA VAL A 45 -20.21 9.45 3.54
C VAL A 45 -21.22 9.49 2.41
N THR A 46 -22.16 10.43 2.46
CA THR A 46 -23.13 10.65 1.39
C THR A 46 -22.99 12.06 0.84
N VAL A 47 -22.96 12.15 -0.49
CA VAL A 47 -22.85 13.37 -1.27
C VAL A 47 -24.10 13.53 -2.12
N THR A 48 -24.76 14.68 -2.00
CA THR A 48 -25.97 15.03 -2.76
C THR A 48 -25.59 15.84 -3.99
N GLY A 49 -26.04 15.39 -5.17
CA GLY A 49 -25.86 16.11 -6.43
C GLY A 49 -26.60 17.45 -6.44
N LYS A 50 -26.04 18.43 -7.17
CA LYS A 50 -26.64 19.76 -7.34
C LYS A 50 -26.53 20.22 -8.79
N GLY A 51 -27.48 21.05 -9.22
CA GLY A 51 -27.47 21.65 -10.55
C GLY A 51 -27.71 20.59 -11.63
N SER A 52 -26.70 20.37 -12.48
CA SER A 52 -26.77 19.35 -13.55
C SER A 52 -26.64 17.91 -13.05
N TYR A 53 -26.34 17.71 -11.76
CA TYR A 53 -26.27 16.40 -11.13
C TYR A 53 -27.39 16.30 -10.08
N THR A 54 -28.04 15.14 -10.00
CA THR A 54 -29.15 14.87 -9.08
C THR A 54 -28.93 13.57 -8.32
N GLY A 55 -29.71 13.35 -7.26
CA GLY A 55 -29.61 12.12 -6.45
C GLY A 55 -28.44 12.16 -5.47
N THR A 56 -28.12 11.00 -4.90
CA THR A 56 -27.05 10.84 -3.92
C THR A 56 -26.08 9.73 -4.33
N VAL A 57 -24.82 9.89 -3.95
CA VAL A 57 -23.81 8.83 -3.99
C VAL A 57 -23.22 8.69 -2.62
N SER A 58 -22.97 7.45 -2.19
CA SER A 58 -22.37 7.16 -0.90
C SER A 58 -21.19 6.22 -1.02
N THR A 59 -20.21 6.39 -0.13
CA THR A 59 -19.09 5.46 0.06
C THR A 59 -18.84 5.30 1.55
N THR A 60 -18.22 4.20 1.94
CA THR A 60 -17.78 4.01 3.33
C THR A 60 -16.27 4.17 3.45
N TYR A 61 -15.80 4.51 4.65
CA TYR A 61 -14.39 4.47 5.04
C TYR A 61 -14.28 4.11 6.51
N ARG A 62 -13.16 3.51 6.90
CA ARG A 62 -12.89 3.15 8.30
C ARG A 62 -12.02 4.21 8.97
N ILE A 63 -12.40 4.62 10.17
CA ILE A 63 -11.55 5.43 11.05
C ILE A 63 -10.42 4.53 11.58
N LEU A 64 -9.17 4.91 11.35
CA LEU A 64 -8.03 4.12 11.78
C LEU A 64 -7.57 4.54 13.18
N ASN A 65 -7.05 3.57 13.95
CA ASN A 65 -6.29 3.87 15.16
C ASN A 65 -5.03 4.68 14.80
N THR A 66 -4.51 5.43 15.77
CA THR A 66 -3.15 5.97 15.68
C THR A 66 -2.17 4.81 15.44
N GLY A 67 -1.13 5.04 14.64
CA GLY A 67 -0.19 3.98 14.26
C GLY A 67 -0.67 3.01 13.17
N CYS A 68 -1.95 3.00 12.79
CA CYS A 68 -2.51 2.02 11.84
C CYS A 68 -2.57 2.48 10.37
N ASP A 69 -1.91 3.60 10.00
CA ASP A 69 -1.91 4.13 8.63
C ASP A 69 -0.63 3.75 7.87
N ILE A 70 -0.75 2.78 6.96
CA ILE A 70 0.36 2.29 6.13
C ILE A 70 0.95 3.36 5.22
N SER A 71 0.21 4.42 4.87
CA SER A 71 0.80 5.52 4.08
C SER A 71 1.96 6.21 4.81
N LYS A 72 1.95 6.15 6.16
CA LYS A 72 2.99 6.69 7.04
C LYS A 72 4.09 5.67 7.38
N ALA A 73 3.89 4.38 7.10
CA ALA A 73 4.84 3.33 7.42
C ALA A 73 6.21 3.51 6.72
N THR A 74 7.29 3.12 7.38
CA THR A 74 8.59 2.90 6.76
C THR A 74 8.64 1.49 6.22
N PHE A 75 9.10 1.33 4.98
CA PHE A 75 9.44 0.04 4.39
C PHE A 75 10.81 0.16 3.72
N LYS A 76 11.76 -0.68 4.12
CA LYS A 76 13.06 -0.82 3.47
C LYS A 76 13.24 -2.27 3.02
N ILE A 77 13.22 -2.44 1.72
CA ILE A 77 13.40 -3.73 1.07
C ILE A 77 14.89 -3.88 0.75
N GLU A 78 15.47 -5.03 1.09
CA GLU A 78 16.84 -5.39 0.75
C GLU A 78 17.06 -5.38 -0.77
N ASN A 79 18.31 -5.17 -1.19
CA ASN A 79 18.65 -5.28 -2.59
C ASN A 79 18.40 -6.71 -3.08
N GLN A 80 17.61 -6.84 -4.15
CA GLN A 80 17.28 -8.12 -4.75
C GLN A 80 18.25 -8.43 -5.89
N GLU A 81 18.48 -9.71 -6.17
CA GLU A 81 19.30 -10.13 -7.30
C GLU A 81 18.47 -10.37 -8.57
N TYR A 82 19.07 -10.12 -9.73
CA TYR A 82 18.43 -10.42 -11.00
C TYR A 82 18.30 -11.94 -11.22
N THR A 83 17.08 -12.44 -11.34
CA THR A 83 16.81 -13.88 -11.52
C THR A 83 16.48 -14.26 -12.96
N GLY A 84 16.22 -13.29 -13.84
CA GLY A 84 15.64 -13.52 -15.17
C GLY A 84 14.12 -13.67 -15.17
N LYS A 85 13.48 -13.54 -14.00
CA LYS A 85 12.02 -13.58 -13.80
C LYS A 85 11.59 -12.38 -12.94
N GLU A 86 10.28 -12.24 -12.77
CA GLU A 86 9.72 -11.28 -11.81
C GLU A 86 10.24 -11.54 -10.40
N ILE A 87 10.63 -10.46 -9.72
CA ILE A 87 10.94 -10.44 -8.30
C ILE A 87 9.68 -10.01 -7.56
N LEU A 88 9.20 -10.88 -6.68
CA LEU A 88 8.03 -10.65 -5.83
C LEU A 88 8.51 -10.52 -4.38
N ILE A 89 7.77 -9.73 -3.59
CA ILE A 89 7.97 -9.61 -2.15
C ILE A 89 6.96 -10.52 -1.49
N THR A 90 7.43 -11.67 -1.01
CA THR A 90 6.59 -12.76 -0.50
C THR A 90 6.71 -12.95 1.00
N ASP A 91 7.79 -12.49 1.61
CA ASP A 91 8.00 -12.63 3.05
C ASP A 91 8.93 -11.55 3.64
N MET A 92 8.97 -11.50 4.97
CA MET A 92 9.67 -10.48 5.73
C MET A 92 11.21 -10.60 5.64
N SER A 93 11.77 -11.71 5.15
CA SER A 93 13.23 -11.85 4.97
C SER A 93 13.79 -10.93 3.90
N GLN A 94 12.94 -10.42 3.00
CA GLN A 94 13.33 -9.50 1.93
C GLN A 94 13.43 -8.04 2.39
N PHE A 95 13.14 -7.76 3.66
CA PHE A 95 13.26 -6.43 4.25
C PHE A 95 14.57 -6.30 5.01
N THR A 96 15.14 -5.09 5.05
CA THR A 96 16.35 -4.83 5.83
C THR A 96 16.04 -4.98 7.32
N GLY A 97 17.06 -5.09 8.16
CA GLY A 97 16.89 -5.05 9.61
C GLY A 97 17.80 -6.01 10.35
N ILE A 98 17.67 -6.03 11.69
CA ILE A 98 18.55 -6.76 12.61
C ILE A 98 17.73 -7.67 13.51
N GLU A 99 18.30 -8.83 13.87
CA GLU A 99 17.79 -9.68 14.97
C GLU A 99 16.28 -9.98 14.95
N GLY A 100 15.72 -10.26 13.77
CA GLY A 100 14.28 -10.58 13.61
C GLY A 100 13.37 -9.36 13.50
N LEU A 101 13.87 -8.16 13.77
CA LEU A 101 13.20 -6.90 13.46
C LEU A 101 13.50 -6.52 12.01
N ARG A 102 12.45 -6.31 11.23
CA ARG A 102 12.54 -5.92 9.83
C ARG A 102 12.07 -4.49 9.68
N ASP A 103 12.72 -3.72 8.82
CA ASP A 103 12.43 -2.31 8.55
C ASP A 103 11.09 -2.15 7.77
N ALA A 104 10.01 -2.57 8.40
CA ALA A 104 8.62 -2.45 8.00
C ALA A 104 7.84 -2.08 9.27
N TYR A 105 7.62 -0.80 9.50
CA TYR A 105 7.06 -0.31 10.76
C TYR A 105 6.32 1.02 10.59
N VAL A 106 5.38 1.31 11.48
CA VAL A 106 4.83 2.67 11.65
C VAL A 106 5.45 3.28 12.90
N LYS A 107 5.65 4.60 12.90
CA LYS A 107 6.01 5.33 14.13
C LYS A 107 4.74 5.83 14.81
N ASP A 108 4.54 5.45 16.05
CA ASP A 108 3.49 5.96 16.92
C ASP A 108 4.10 6.48 18.21
N ASP A 109 3.83 7.74 18.53
CA ASP A 109 4.44 8.48 19.64
C ASP A 109 5.98 8.31 19.80
N GLY A 110 6.69 8.13 18.68
CA GLY A 110 8.14 7.91 18.65
C GLY A 110 8.58 6.46 18.80
N GLU A 111 7.68 5.54 19.16
CA GLU A 111 7.92 4.10 19.18
C GLU A 111 7.71 3.49 17.79
N GLU A 112 8.48 2.44 17.47
CA GLU A 112 8.36 1.71 16.21
C GLU A 112 7.46 0.48 16.40
N LEU A 113 6.29 0.50 15.77
CA LEU A 113 5.37 -0.63 15.70
C LEU A 113 5.68 -1.43 14.44
N TYR A 114 6.35 -2.56 14.63
CA TYR A 114 6.77 -3.45 13.56
C TYR A 114 5.59 -4.21 12.95
N LEU A 115 5.59 -4.31 11.63
CA LEU A 115 4.51 -4.86 10.81
C LEU A 115 4.90 -6.22 10.22
N GLU A 116 3.90 -7.09 10.05
CA GLU A 116 4.04 -8.41 9.43
C GLU A 116 3.28 -8.49 8.10
N LEU A 117 3.97 -8.90 7.03
CA LEU A 117 3.37 -9.17 5.73
C LEU A 117 2.38 -10.34 5.83
N GLY A 118 1.18 -10.16 5.29
CA GLY A 118 0.08 -11.13 5.34
C GLY A 118 -0.80 -11.01 6.59
N LYS A 119 -0.41 -10.19 7.57
CA LYS A 119 -1.20 -9.92 8.79
C LYS A 119 -1.59 -8.45 8.92
N ASP A 120 -0.62 -7.55 8.79
CA ASP A 120 -0.81 -6.11 8.97
C ASP A 120 -0.84 -5.38 7.63
N PHE A 121 -0.11 -5.88 6.64
CA PHE A 121 -0.14 -5.36 5.27
C PHE A 121 -0.01 -6.48 4.25
N GLU A 122 -0.40 -6.18 3.02
CA GLU A 122 -0.27 -7.09 1.88
C GLU A 122 0.21 -6.35 0.64
N VAL A 123 0.69 -7.09 -0.36
CA VAL A 123 0.97 -6.54 -1.68
C VAL A 123 -0.34 -6.31 -2.42
N VAL A 124 -0.52 -5.11 -2.97
CA VAL A 124 -1.64 -4.83 -3.88
C VAL A 124 -1.43 -5.61 -5.18
N PRO A 125 -2.35 -6.50 -5.57
CA PRO A 125 -2.22 -7.29 -6.80
C PRO A 125 -2.00 -6.40 -8.03
N GLY A 126 -1.03 -6.77 -8.87
CA GLY A 126 -0.71 -6.03 -10.10
C GLY A 126 0.01 -4.69 -9.89
N SER A 127 0.44 -4.35 -8.67
CA SER A 127 1.09 -3.06 -8.37
C SER A 127 2.59 -3.00 -8.74
N TYR A 128 3.20 -4.12 -9.10
CA TYR A 128 4.62 -4.14 -9.44
C TYR A 128 4.92 -3.34 -10.69
N VAL A 129 6.03 -2.59 -10.65
CA VAL A 129 6.55 -1.84 -11.79
C VAL A 129 8.03 -2.12 -11.94
N LYS A 130 8.46 -2.53 -13.15
CA LYS A 130 9.86 -2.80 -13.51
C LYS A 130 10.55 -3.85 -12.61
N ASN A 131 9.83 -4.89 -12.19
CA ASN A 131 10.31 -5.91 -11.26
C ASN A 131 11.00 -7.13 -11.91
N ILE A 132 11.39 -7.04 -13.18
CA ILE A 132 12.11 -8.13 -13.89
C ILE A 132 13.58 -7.77 -14.09
N ASN A 133 13.85 -6.61 -14.68
CA ASN A 133 15.19 -6.21 -15.10
C ASN A 133 15.93 -5.45 -13.99
N LYS A 134 17.26 -5.42 -14.09
CA LYS A 134 18.11 -4.59 -13.20
C LYS A 134 17.64 -3.13 -13.17
N GLY A 135 17.72 -2.50 -12.00
CA GLY A 135 17.35 -1.11 -11.81
C GLY A 135 16.50 -0.88 -10.56
N THR A 136 15.64 0.13 -10.62
CA THR A 136 14.69 0.44 -9.54
C THR A 136 13.30 -0.07 -9.91
N ALA A 137 12.84 -1.05 -9.15
CA ALA A 137 11.48 -1.57 -9.20
C ALA A 137 10.61 -0.88 -8.14
N LYS A 138 9.29 -1.00 -8.27
CA LYS A 138 8.32 -0.52 -7.29
C LYS A 138 7.26 -1.59 -7.00
N VAL A 139 6.68 -1.51 -5.81
CA VAL A 139 5.53 -2.31 -5.35
C VAL A 139 4.64 -1.43 -4.47
N THR A 140 3.33 -1.66 -4.47
CA THR A 140 2.41 -0.99 -3.54
C THR A 140 1.95 -1.97 -2.47
N PHE A 141 2.09 -1.56 -1.21
CA PHE A 141 1.52 -2.24 -0.05
C PHE A 141 0.22 -1.57 0.38
N ARG A 142 -0.71 -2.37 0.93
CA ARG A 142 -1.97 -1.93 1.53
C ARG A 142 -2.09 -2.51 2.93
N GLY A 143 -2.61 -1.71 3.87
CA GLY A 143 -2.94 -2.19 5.21
C GLY A 143 -4.14 -3.14 5.21
N ILE A 144 -4.07 -4.18 6.03
CA ILE A 144 -5.13 -5.16 6.26
C ILE A 144 -5.35 -5.34 7.77
N GLY A 145 -6.44 -6.03 8.15
CA GLY A 145 -6.81 -6.13 9.56
C GLY A 145 -7.11 -4.75 10.13
N ASP A 146 -6.43 -4.37 11.21
CA ASP A 146 -6.58 -3.06 11.87
C ASP A 146 -5.92 -1.92 11.07
N TYR A 147 -4.98 -2.26 10.18
CA TYR A 147 -4.26 -1.30 9.35
C TYR A 147 -5.04 -0.93 8.10
N GLY A 148 -4.84 0.30 7.63
CA GLY A 148 -5.40 0.79 6.38
C GLY A 148 -4.42 1.66 5.60
N GLY A 149 -4.91 2.28 4.52
CA GLY A 149 -4.07 3.09 3.64
C GLY A 149 -3.18 2.26 2.72
N THR A 150 -2.43 2.96 1.87
CA THR A 150 -1.53 2.33 0.89
C THR A 150 -0.22 3.10 0.79
N LYS A 151 0.86 2.40 0.44
CA LYS A 151 2.17 3.00 0.21
C LYS A 151 2.90 2.32 -0.95
N THR A 152 3.40 3.13 -1.88
CA THR A 152 4.28 2.63 -2.95
C THR A 152 5.74 2.75 -2.52
N VAL A 153 6.44 1.63 -2.55
CA VAL A 153 7.82 1.47 -2.10
C VAL A 153 8.69 1.11 -3.30
N SER A 154 9.90 1.67 -3.33
CA SER A 154 10.90 1.35 -4.36
C SER A 154 11.94 0.39 -3.79
N PHE A 155 12.40 -0.55 -4.60
CA PHE A 155 13.50 -1.45 -4.26
C PHE A 155 14.46 -1.60 -5.45
N LYS A 156 15.69 -2.06 -5.18
CA LYS A 156 16.71 -2.23 -6.21
C LYS A 156 16.80 -3.70 -6.62
N ILE A 157 16.91 -3.93 -7.92
CA ILE A 157 17.31 -5.21 -8.51
C ILE A 157 18.73 -5.04 -9.04
N GLY A 158 19.68 -5.66 -8.35
CA GLY A 158 21.11 -5.63 -8.63
C GLY A 158 21.53 -6.62 -9.71
N GLN A 159 22.84 -6.71 -9.90
CA GLN A 159 23.43 -7.71 -10.78
C GLN A 159 23.33 -9.10 -10.12
N ARG A 160 23.32 -10.13 -10.97
CA ARG A 160 23.41 -11.52 -10.51
C ARG A 160 24.88 -11.94 -10.48
N SER A 161 25.31 -12.51 -9.37
CA SER A 161 26.64 -13.14 -9.27
C SER A 161 26.71 -14.37 -10.19
N ILE A 162 27.75 -14.43 -11.02
CA ILE A 162 28.02 -15.60 -11.86
C ILE A 162 28.54 -16.80 -11.04
N VAL A 163 29.11 -16.52 -9.86
CA VAL A 163 29.74 -17.53 -8.98
C VAL A 163 28.69 -18.41 -8.32
N ASP A 164 27.53 -17.83 -7.95
CA ASP A 164 26.48 -18.54 -7.22
C ASP A 164 25.60 -19.42 -8.12
N TYR A 165 25.71 -19.29 -9.45
CA TYR A 165 24.80 -19.93 -10.40
C TYR A 165 25.45 -20.86 -11.44
N TRP A 166 26.77 -21.05 -11.42
CA TRP A 166 27.45 -21.96 -12.35
C TRP A 166 28.09 -23.17 -11.65
N GLN A 167 27.33 -24.26 -11.54
CA GLN A 167 27.92 -25.61 -11.51
C GLN A 167 28.74 -25.91 -12.79
N GLY A 168 28.49 -25.17 -13.88
CA GLY A 168 29.20 -25.29 -15.15
C GLY A 168 30.65 -24.84 -15.13
N VAL A 169 31.09 -23.92 -14.25
CA VAL A 169 32.50 -23.48 -14.16
C VAL A 169 33.37 -24.69 -13.81
N LYS A 170 33.02 -25.45 -12.76
CA LYS A 170 33.77 -26.64 -12.35
C LYS A 170 33.85 -27.68 -13.47
N ASN A 171 32.73 -27.94 -14.17
CA ASN A 171 32.69 -28.89 -15.29
C ASN A 171 33.36 -28.39 -16.57
N PHE A 172 33.41 -27.08 -16.79
CA PHE A 172 34.12 -26.45 -17.90
C PHE A 172 35.62 -26.54 -17.68
N PHE A 173 36.09 -26.15 -16.49
CA PHE A 173 37.51 -26.24 -16.14
C PHE A 173 37.99 -27.68 -15.90
N SER A 174 37.15 -28.61 -15.42
CA SER A 174 37.52 -30.03 -15.29
C SER A 174 37.59 -30.78 -16.61
N LYS A 175 37.12 -30.18 -17.72
CA LYS A 175 37.31 -30.70 -19.09
C LYS A 175 38.49 -30.03 -19.82
N LEU A 176 39.10 -29.02 -19.20
CA LEU A 176 40.27 -28.29 -19.69
C LEU A 176 41.59 -28.85 -19.14
N PHE A 177 41.53 -29.84 -18.24
CA PHE A 177 42.65 -30.60 -17.70
C PHE A 177 42.38 -32.10 -17.79
#